data_AF-K6XNZ4-F1
#
_entry.id   AF-K6XNZ4-F1
#
_cell.length_a   1.000
_cell.length_b   1.000
_cell.length_c   1.000
_cell.angle_alpha   90.00
_cell.angle_beta   90.00
_cell.angle_gamma   90.00
#
_symmetry.space_group_name_H-M   'P 1'
#
loop_
_entity.id
_entity.type
_entity.pdbx_description
1 polymer ?
#
loop_
_entity_poly.entity_id
_entity_poly.type
_entity_poly.pdbx_seq_one_letter_code
_entity_poly.pdbx_strand_id
1 'polypeptide(L)'
;MKPIFDIQPSIGTTQIPLNAPREQVLKTLNQPFKSIDKYPERELATDAFYRNDLHVSYEGDPAAVESIELAYSELYEITLLGEPILSLPVKSALAKVEALTGCTPVTHDDGYTYEIPEFGLWLWRESNDNFDENGFYFFTIGIKAVR
;
A
#
# COMPACT_ATOMS: atom_id res chain seq x y z
N MET A 1 -10.26 -19.39 -0.14
CA MET A 1 -10.43 -18.06 -0.75
C MET A 1 -9.21 -17.24 -0.38
N LYS A 2 -8.67 -16.43 -1.29
CA LYS A 2 -7.59 -15.49 -0.98
C LYS A 2 -8.14 -14.39 -0.05
N PRO A 3 -7.41 -13.94 0.98
CA PRO A 3 -7.83 -12.79 1.77
C PRO A 3 -7.81 -11.53 0.90
N ILE A 4 -8.69 -10.57 1.20
CA ILE A 4 -8.81 -9.31 0.47
C ILE A 4 -8.35 -8.18 1.39
N PHE A 5 -7.39 -7.39 0.93
CA PHE A 5 -7.00 -6.14 1.56
C PHE A 5 -7.66 -5.01 0.78
N ASP A 6 -8.84 -4.60 1.25
CA ASP A 6 -9.53 -3.45 0.67
C ASP A 6 -9.08 -2.18 1.37
N ILE A 7 -8.44 -1.28 0.61
CA ILE A 7 -7.89 -0.02 1.07
C ILE A 7 -9.03 0.98 1.22
N GLN A 8 -9.04 1.61 2.39
CA GLN A 8 -9.98 2.64 2.79
C GLN A 8 -9.16 3.91 3.09
N PRO A 9 -9.23 4.94 2.23
CA PRO A 9 -8.48 6.19 2.39
C PRO A 9 -8.56 6.75 3.82
N SER A 10 -7.43 7.21 4.36
CA SER A 10 -7.26 7.67 5.77
C SER A 10 -7.54 6.64 6.88
N ILE A 11 -7.99 5.43 6.57
CA ILE A 11 -8.37 4.41 7.56
C ILE A 11 -7.36 3.25 7.57
N GLY A 12 -6.82 2.86 6.41
CA GLY A 12 -5.92 1.72 6.25
C GLY A 12 -6.51 0.67 5.32
N THR A 13 -6.54 -0.58 5.76
CA THR A 13 -7.23 -1.67 5.05
C THR A 13 -8.31 -2.30 5.93
N THR A 14 -9.22 -3.04 5.31
CA THR A 14 -10.24 -3.83 6.02
C THR A 14 -9.68 -4.82 7.05
N GLN A 15 -8.39 -5.20 6.94
CA GLN A 15 -7.74 -6.12 7.87
C GLN A 15 -6.72 -5.43 8.80
N ILE A 16 -6.14 -4.31 8.35
CA ILE A 16 -5.07 -3.60 9.06
C ILE A 16 -5.43 -2.11 9.10
N PRO A 17 -6.04 -1.64 10.21
CA PRO A 17 -6.27 -0.22 10.41
C PRO A 17 -4.95 0.53 10.62
N LEU A 18 -4.86 1.74 10.09
CA LEU A 18 -3.82 2.70 10.49
C LEU A 18 -3.97 3.01 11.99
N ASN A 19 -2.84 3.32 12.64
CA ASN A 19 -2.73 3.53 14.09
C ASN A 19 -3.10 2.30 14.94
N ALA A 20 -3.36 1.13 14.36
CA ALA A 20 -3.56 -0.09 15.13
C ALA A 20 -2.26 -0.49 15.84
N PRO A 21 -2.32 -1.04 17.07
CA PRO A 21 -1.15 -1.60 17.72
C PRO A 21 -0.58 -2.78 16.91
N ARG A 22 0.75 -2.91 16.90
CA ARG A 22 1.44 -4.03 16.21
C ARG A 22 0.87 -5.40 16.59
N GLU A 23 0.60 -5.65 17.88
CA GLU A 23 0.04 -6.93 18.36
C GLU A 23 -1.32 -7.26 17.73
N GLN A 24 -2.15 -6.25 17.47
CA GLN A 24 -3.42 -6.43 16.80
C GLN A 24 -3.21 -6.89 15.36
N VAL A 25 -2.23 -6.32 14.64
CA VAL A 25 -1.88 -6.74 13.27
C VAL A 25 -1.44 -8.20 13.24
N LEU A 26 -0.51 -8.57 14.13
CA LEU A 26 0.00 -9.95 14.21
C LEU A 26 -1.12 -10.95 14.48
N LYS A 27 -2.05 -10.61 15.37
CA LYS A 27 -3.22 -11.44 15.70
C LYS A 27 -4.21 -11.53 14.54
N THR A 28 -4.50 -10.42 13.86
CA THR A 28 -5.49 -10.39 12.78
C THR A 28 -5.00 -11.15 11.55
N LEU A 29 -3.75 -10.93 11.13
CA LEU A 29 -3.20 -11.60 9.95
C LEU A 29 -2.91 -13.09 10.23
N ASN A 30 -2.42 -13.40 11.43
CA ASN A 30 -2.04 -14.76 11.83
C ASN A 30 -1.20 -15.47 10.74
N GLN A 31 -0.24 -14.74 10.16
CA GLN A 31 0.67 -15.22 9.13
C GLN A 31 2.12 -15.19 9.64
N PRO A 32 2.99 -16.07 9.11
CA PRO A 32 4.43 -15.93 9.29
C PRO A 32 4.90 -14.55 8.81
N PHE A 33 5.77 -13.91 9.60
CA PHE A 33 6.34 -12.62 9.27
C PHE A 33 7.84 -12.57 9.59
N LYS A 34 8.52 -11.61 8.98
CA LYS A 34 9.90 -11.25 9.31
C LYS A 34 9.95 -9.76 9.57
N SER A 35 10.49 -9.36 10.71
CA SER A 35 10.84 -7.95 10.94
C SER A 35 12.14 -7.63 10.20
N ILE A 36 12.10 -6.59 9.37
CA ILE A 36 13.21 -6.13 8.55
C ILE A 36 13.49 -4.65 8.81
N ASP A 37 14.77 -4.31 8.78
CA ASP A 37 15.21 -2.92 8.78
C ASP A 37 15.15 -2.38 7.34
N LYS A 38 13.92 -2.08 6.87
CA LYS A 38 13.66 -1.59 5.51
C LYS A 38 14.19 -0.17 5.31
N TYR A 39 14.17 0.62 6.39
CA TYR A 39 14.52 2.03 6.42
C TYR A 39 15.47 2.25 7.60
N PRO A 40 16.80 2.19 7.37
CA PRO A 40 17.82 2.25 8.43
C PRO A 40 17.74 3.49 9.33
N GLU A 41 17.11 4.55 8.85
CA GLU A 41 16.87 5.79 9.58
C GLU A 41 15.71 5.72 10.58
N ARG A 42 14.88 4.67 10.51
CA ARG A 42 13.71 4.49 11.38
C ARG A 42 14.07 3.67 12.61
N GLU A 43 13.50 4.05 13.74
CA GLU A 43 13.74 3.34 15.01
C GLU A 43 13.05 1.97 15.05
N LEU A 44 11.91 1.83 14.36
CA LEU A 44 11.10 0.61 14.37
C LEU A 44 11.23 -0.15 13.05
N ALA A 45 11.47 -1.47 13.18
CA ALA A 45 11.50 -2.38 12.05
C ALA A 45 10.12 -2.51 11.38
N THR A 46 10.13 -2.76 10.07
CA THR A 46 8.95 -3.08 9.27
C THR A 46 8.66 -4.57 9.34
N ASP A 47 7.41 -4.96 9.52
CA ASP A 47 7.02 -6.37 9.40
C ASP A 47 6.67 -6.72 7.96
N ALA A 48 7.33 -7.74 7.42
CA ALA A 48 7.06 -8.29 6.10
C ALA A 48 6.27 -9.60 6.20
N PHE A 49 5.13 -9.67 5.53
CA PHE A 49 4.23 -10.82 5.46
C PHE A 49 4.14 -11.35 4.02
N TYR A 50 3.50 -12.51 3.85
CA TYR A 50 3.16 -13.05 2.53
C TYR A 50 4.34 -13.09 1.54
N ARG A 51 5.48 -13.64 1.99
CA ARG A 51 6.73 -13.71 1.20
C ARG A 51 7.29 -12.33 0.78
N ASN A 52 7.09 -11.31 1.61
CA ASN A 52 7.59 -9.95 1.41
C ASN A 52 6.75 -9.11 0.43
N ASP A 53 5.52 -9.54 0.13
CA ASP A 53 4.60 -8.78 -0.72
C ASP A 53 3.81 -7.72 0.08
N LEU A 54 3.63 -7.93 1.39
CA LEU A 54 2.99 -7.00 2.31
C LEU A 54 4.00 -6.47 3.34
N HIS A 55 4.16 -5.16 3.41
CA HIS A 55 4.95 -4.48 4.44
C HIS A 55 4.06 -3.61 5.33
N VAL A 56 4.24 -3.75 6.64
CA VAL A 56 3.59 -2.90 7.65
C VAL A 56 4.68 -2.18 8.44
N SER A 57 4.72 -0.85 8.30
CA SER A 57 5.66 0.00 9.02
C SER A 57 5.00 0.58 10.26
N TYR A 58 5.78 0.79 11.31
CA TYR A 58 5.29 1.28 12.59
C TYR A 58 6.03 2.53 13.03
N GLU A 59 5.38 3.29 13.90
CA GLU A 59 5.96 4.47 14.56
C GLU A 59 5.48 4.60 16.01
N GLY A 60 6.18 5.43 16.78
CA GLY A 60 5.82 5.79 18.15
C GLY A 60 6.13 4.73 19.21
N ASP A 61 5.84 5.08 20.46
CA ASP A 61 5.93 4.19 21.62
C ASP A 61 4.66 4.38 22.49
N PRO A 62 3.73 3.39 22.54
CA PRO A 62 3.83 2.06 21.94
C PRO A 62 3.70 2.07 20.41
N ALA A 63 4.35 1.09 19.75
CA ALA A 63 4.37 0.97 18.30
C ALA A 63 2.97 0.80 17.68
N ALA A 64 2.63 1.68 16.76
CA ALA A 64 1.37 1.68 16.02
C ALA A 64 1.61 1.73 14.51
N VAL A 65 0.67 1.21 13.70
CA VAL A 65 0.78 1.18 12.24
C VAL A 65 0.85 2.61 11.68
N GLU A 66 1.98 2.93 11.06
CA GLU A 66 2.21 4.17 10.32
C GLU A 66 1.73 4.01 8.87
N SER A 67 2.15 2.92 8.23
CA SER A 67 1.93 2.71 6.80
C SER A 67 1.86 1.23 6.43
N ILE A 68 1.14 0.98 5.34
CA ILE A 68 0.90 -0.35 4.78
C ILE A 68 1.21 -0.26 3.30
N GLU A 69 2.06 -1.17 2.81
CA GLU A 69 2.44 -1.29 1.41
C GLU A 69 2.11 -2.70 0.94
N LEU A 70 1.38 -2.80 -0.17
CA LEU A 70 0.89 -4.04 -0.76
C LEU A 70 1.35 -4.11 -2.21
N ALA A 71 2.29 -5.01 -2.48
CA ALA A 71 2.65 -5.40 -3.85
C ALA A 71 1.59 -6.35 -4.42
N TYR A 72 1.48 -6.39 -5.75
CA TYR A 72 0.72 -7.44 -6.44
C TYR A 72 1.19 -8.82 -5.94
N SER A 73 0.24 -9.69 -5.56
CA SER A 73 0.56 -10.99 -4.99
C SER A 73 -0.43 -12.07 -5.43
N GLU A 74 0.07 -13.29 -5.58
CA GLU A 74 -0.77 -14.47 -5.76
C GLU A 74 -1.38 -14.97 -4.44
N LEU A 75 -1.02 -14.40 -3.29
CA LEU A 75 -1.45 -14.86 -1.97
C LEU A 75 -2.67 -14.13 -1.42
N TYR A 76 -2.98 -12.96 -1.93
CA TYR A 76 -4.11 -12.12 -1.50
C TYR A 76 -4.60 -11.26 -2.67
N GLU A 77 -5.72 -10.59 -2.49
CA GLU A 77 -6.24 -9.59 -3.44
C GLU A 77 -6.17 -8.20 -2.82
N ILE A 78 -5.97 -7.19 -3.66
CA ILE A 78 -5.93 -5.78 -3.25
C ILE A 78 -7.01 -5.02 -4.00
N THR A 79 -7.80 -4.26 -3.27
CA THR A 79 -8.76 -3.32 -3.84
C THR A 79 -8.64 -1.96 -3.17
N LEU A 80 -9.12 -0.92 -3.82
CA LEU A 80 -9.35 0.41 -3.24
C LEU A 80 -10.84 0.69 -3.32
N LEU A 81 -11.52 0.76 -2.18
CA LEU A 81 -12.97 0.93 -2.13
C LEU A 81 -13.72 -0.11 -3.01
N GLY A 82 -13.24 -1.35 -3.00
CA GLY A 82 -13.77 -2.47 -3.78
C GLY A 82 -13.29 -2.57 -5.24
N GLU A 83 -12.50 -1.61 -5.73
CA GLU A 83 -12.01 -1.59 -7.11
C GLU A 83 -10.57 -2.16 -7.23
N PRO A 84 -10.28 -3.07 -8.18
CA PRO A 84 -8.98 -3.74 -8.31
C PRO A 84 -7.96 -2.86 -9.06
N ILE A 85 -7.50 -1.78 -8.42
CA ILE A 85 -6.68 -0.72 -9.05
C ILE A 85 -5.42 -1.25 -9.73
N LEU A 86 -4.71 -2.20 -9.10
CA LEU A 86 -3.46 -2.75 -9.66
C LEU A 86 -3.67 -3.62 -10.91
N SER A 87 -4.90 -4.05 -11.17
CA SER A 87 -5.26 -4.80 -12.39
C SER A 87 -5.63 -3.91 -13.57
N LEU A 88 -5.62 -2.58 -13.38
CA LEU A 88 -5.94 -1.61 -14.42
C LEU A 88 -4.66 -1.03 -15.03
N PRO A 89 -4.63 -0.77 -16.36
CA PRO A 89 -3.55 0.00 -16.95
C PRO A 89 -3.39 1.35 -16.25
N VAL A 90 -2.16 1.84 -16.10
CA VAL A 90 -1.83 3.03 -15.29
C VAL A 90 -2.78 4.21 -15.52
N LYS A 91 -3.08 4.56 -16.78
CA LYS A 91 -4.00 5.67 -17.10
C LYS A 91 -5.41 5.44 -16.56
N SER A 92 -5.92 4.21 -16.69
CA SER A 92 -7.24 3.83 -16.20
C SER A 92 -7.26 3.74 -14.67
N ALA A 93 -6.18 3.25 -14.06
CA ALA A 93 -6.01 3.23 -12.61
C ALA A 93 -6.05 4.64 -12.03
N LEU A 94 -5.28 5.58 -12.58
CA LEU A 94 -5.26 6.98 -12.16
C LEU A 94 -6.63 7.66 -12.29
N ALA A 95 -7.28 7.50 -13.45
CA ALA A 95 -8.62 8.05 -13.66
C ALA A 95 -9.66 7.45 -12.68
N LYS A 96 -9.56 6.16 -12.38
CA LYS A 96 -10.43 5.49 -11.41
C LYS A 96 -10.19 6.00 -9.99
N VAL A 97 -8.92 6.15 -9.60
CA VAL A 97 -8.52 6.69 -8.30
C VAL A 97 -9.03 8.11 -8.13
N GLU A 98 -8.87 8.97 -9.13
CA GLU A 98 -9.41 10.33 -9.13
C GLU A 98 -10.94 10.34 -9.00
N ALA A 99 -11.65 9.46 -9.72
CA ALA A 99 -13.10 9.34 -9.63
C ALA A 99 -13.59 8.86 -8.25
N LEU A 100 -12.84 7.97 -7.59
CA LEU A 100 -13.18 7.44 -6.27
C LEU A 100 -12.89 8.44 -5.14
N THR A 101 -11.81 9.21 -5.28
CA THR A 101 -11.27 10.06 -4.19
C THR A 101 -11.62 11.53 -4.37
N GLY A 102 -11.96 11.97 -5.58
CA GLY A 102 -12.12 13.38 -5.94
C GLY A 102 -10.82 14.16 -6.07
N CYS A 103 -9.67 13.49 -5.98
CA CYS A 103 -8.34 14.11 -5.98
C CYS A 103 -7.52 13.60 -7.17
N THR A 104 -6.88 14.52 -7.90
CA THR A 104 -5.93 14.17 -8.97
C THR A 104 -4.61 13.67 -8.35
N PRO A 105 -4.16 12.43 -8.63
CA PRO A 105 -2.87 11.98 -8.13
C PRO A 105 -1.70 12.81 -8.68
N VAL A 106 -0.73 13.12 -7.83
CA VAL A 106 0.47 13.91 -8.17
C VAL A 106 1.70 13.02 -8.27
N THR A 107 2.64 13.39 -9.13
CA THR A 107 3.93 12.68 -9.29
C THR A 107 5.09 13.67 -9.23
N HIS A 108 6.20 13.22 -8.65
CA HIS A 108 7.42 14.03 -8.46
C HIS A 108 8.68 13.33 -9.00
N ASP A 109 8.54 12.11 -9.50
CA ASP A 109 9.65 11.24 -9.87
C ASP A 109 9.49 10.73 -11.31
N ASP A 110 8.99 11.58 -12.21
CA ASP A 110 8.76 11.24 -13.63
C ASP A 110 7.72 10.11 -13.83
N GLY A 111 6.74 10.02 -12.93
CA GLY A 111 5.63 9.10 -13.06
C GLY A 111 5.96 7.67 -12.66
N TYR A 112 6.96 7.43 -11.82
CA TYR A 112 7.16 6.12 -11.17
C TYR A 112 6.22 5.98 -9.97
N THR A 113 6.02 7.07 -9.21
CA THR A 113 5.13 7.17 -8.07
C THR A 113 4.05 8.20 -8.32
N TYR A 114 2.81 7.84 -7.97
CA TYR A 114 1.69 8.76 -7.91
C TYR A 114 1.10 8.76 -6.51
N GLU A 115 0.89 9.94 -5.95
CA GLU A 115 0.42 10.12 -4.58
C GLU A 115 -0.89 10.90 -4.55
N ILE A 116 -1.73 10.61 -3.55
CA ILE A 116 -2.77 11.52 -3.07
C ILE A 116 -2.44 11.86 -1.63
N PRO A 117 -1.69 12.95 -1.39
CA PRO A 117 -1.17 13.31 -0.07
C PRO A 117 -2.26 13.44 0.99
N GLU A 118 -3.44 13.96 0.61
CA GLU A 118 -4.59 14.16 1.49
C GLU A 118 -5.09 12.87 2.15
N PHE A 119 -4.86 11.73 1.50
CA PHE A 119 -5.25 10.41 1.99
C PHE A 119 -4.07 9.52 2.37
N GLY A 120 -2.84 10.03 2.23
CA GLY A 120 -1.63 9.23 2.41
C GLY A 120 -1.55 8.03 1.47
N LEU A 121 -2.25 8.08 0.33
CA LEU A 121 -2.31 7.00 -0.65
C LEU A 121 -1.18 7.17 -1.67
N TRP A 122 -0.52 6.09 -2.05
CA TRP A 122 0.43 6.11 -3.17
C TRP A 122 0.33 4.84 -4.01
N LEU A 123 0.72 4.98 -5.28
CA LEU A 123 0.83 3.93 -6.27
C LEU A 123 2.23 3.99 -6.86
N TRP A 124 2.85 2.83 -7.05
CA TRP A 124 4.21 2.74 -7.60
C TRP A 124 4.28 1.69 -8.70
N ARG A 125 5.10 1.97 -9.72
CA ARG A 125 5.42 1.06 -10.83
C ARG A 125 6.93 1.00 -11.07
N GLU A 126 7.38 -0.14 -11.59
CA GLU A 126 8.81 -0.42 -11.80
C GLU A 126 9.43 0.38 -12.95
N SER A 127 8.60 0.79 -13.92
CA SER A 127 9.03 1.52 -15.11
C SER A 127 8.04 2.63 -15.45
N ASN A 128 8.54 3.78 -15.88
CA ASN A 128 7.67 4.84 -16.39
C ASN A 128 7.45 4.78 -17.91
N ASP A 129 8.14 3.86 -18.59
CA ASP A 129 8.00 3.62 -20.03
C ASP A 129 6.77 2.76 -20.30
N ASN A 130 5.83 3.29 -21.09
CA ASN A 130 4.62 2.57 -21.45
C ASN A 130 4.84 1.50 -22.53
N PHE A 131 6.04 1.41 -23.09
CA PHE A 131 6.45 0.32 -23.99
C PHE A 131 7.14 -0.83 -23.24
N ASP A 132 7.44 -0.64 -21.95
CA ASP A 132 7.87 -1.69 -21.04
C ASP A 132 6.64 -2.37 -20.43
N GLU A 133 6.62 -3.69 -20.43
CA GLU A 133 5.53 -4.48 -19.82
C GLU A 133 5.37 -4.13 -18.34
N ASN A 134 6.48 -3.80 -17.66
CA ASN A 134 6.51 -3.44 -16.25
C ASN A 134 6.05 -1.98 -15.99
N GLY A 135 5.89 -1.16 -17.03
CA GLY A 135 5.39 0.21 -16.92
C GLY A 135 3.90 0.35 -17.22
N PHE A 136 3.25 -0.72 -17.70
CA PHE A 136 1.84 -0.68 -18.11
C PHE A 136 0.87 -0.74 -16.93
N TYR A 137 1.26 -1.36 -15.81
CA TYR A 137 0.47 -1.49 -14.58
C TYR A 137 1.22 -0.89 -13.38
N PHE A 138 0.47 -0.58 -12.31
CA PHE A 138 1.09 -0.37 -11.01
C PHE A 138 1.45 -1.71 -10.37
N PHE A 139 2.60 -1.79 -9.73
CA PHE A 139 3.04 -2.98 -9.01
C PHE A 139 2.64 -2.94 -7.54
N THR A 140 2.62 -1.75 -6.95
CA THR A 140 2.38 -1.56 -5.52
C THR A 140 1.36 -0.45 -5.29
N ILE A 141 0.52 -0.62 -4.27
CA ILE A 141 -0.28 0.43 -3.67
C ILE A 141 0.03 0.48 -2.17
N GLY A 142 0.04 1.67 -1.60
CA GLY A 142 0.18 1.80 -0.16
C GLY A 142 -0.61 2.96 0.41
N ILE A 143 -0.80 2.91 1.73
CA ILE A 143 -1.52 3.91 2.50
C ILE A 143 -0.79 4.20 3.81
N LYS A 144 -0.72 5.47 4.21
CA LYS A 144 -0.10 5.91 5.47
C LYS A 144 -1.01 6.86 6.24
N ALA A 145 -0.79 6.94 7.54
CA ALA A 145 -1.44 7.93 8.38
C ALA A 145 -1.04 9.35 7.94
N VAL A 146 -2.04 10.22 7.75
CA VAL A 146 -1.86 11.65 7.51
C VAL A 146 -1.92 12.37 8.85
N ARG A 147 -0.94 13.25 9.13
CA ARG A 147 -0.79 13.97 10.40
C ARG A 147 -0.59 15.45 10.16
#